data_AF-A0A9D3NVB2-F1
#
_entry.id   AF-A0A9D3NVB2-F1
#
_cell.length_a   1.000
_cell.length_b   1.000
_cell.length_c   1.000
_cell.angle_alpha   90.00
_cell.angle_beta   90.00
_cell.angle_gamma   90.00
#
_symmetry.space_group_name_H-M   'P 1'
#
loop_
_entity.id
_entity.type
_entity.pdbx_description
1 polymer ?
#
loop_
_entity_poly.entity_id
_entity_poly.type
_entity_poly.pdbx_seq_one_letter_code
_entity_poly.pdbx_strand_id
1 'polypeptide(L)'
;MLRLLSLKLARVYRCGKFLFIAALFVVLLMNTHNLLASFQRNELTDRRFISLNKCPACFGTSWCRKFTNGQVTFETWGRLRFLDFFNVKNVYFAQYGEPREGTRRVVLKRLGSNAELAEIDQKICKRATGRPRCDLVQAMYKTEFARLNGDVRLLTPEVVEGWSDMVHCPSQRLLDRVVRRYAETKDSGSFLLKNLKDTERMQLLMTLAFNPEPLVLQSFPSDEGWPFAKYLGACGRMVAVNYVGEELWSFYNAAWEKRVDLAKQLMDIAEQLTNNDFDFALYLLDVSFDNFAVGPRDGKVIVVDAENVIVADKRLIRQNKPENYDAWYESRYEECDKEACLSFSKDILCSRVTVDHNYYAICQNLLSRFATWRGSTGGLLHDPPPDVAQDGQLAALLDECARPQKRFGRFQAAKELREYLTQLTEQASAKRNLQLRRAAARAHHHTTAASSERQISPESPSLSATTCSESESVEHLFSLSSCSNYSTSEISK
;
A
#
# COMPACT_ATOMS: atom_id res chain seq x y z
N MET A 1 6.87 34.31 -53.31
CA MET A 1 7.32 34.73 -51.97
C MET A 1 7.05 33.70 -50.84
N LEU A 2 6.08 32.77 -50.94
CA LEU A 2 5.82 31.79 -49.88
C LEU A 2 6.89 30.69 -49.67
N ARG A 3 7.64 30.27 -50.71
CA ARG A 3 8.68 29.22 -50.55
C ARG A 3 9.88 29.69 -49.70
N LEU A 4 10.22 30.97 -49.73
CA LEU A 4 11.32 31.56 -48.96
C LEU A 4 11.02 31.70 -47.45
N LEU A 5 9.75 31.84 -47.05
CA LEU A 5 9.36 31.86 -45.63
C LEU A 5 9.47 30.47 -44.98
N SER A 6 9.09 29.40 -45.70
CA SER A 6 9.14 28.02 -45.17
C SER A 6 10.56 27.55 -44.84
N LEU A 7 11.55 27.94 -45.66
CA LEU A 7 12.96 27.63 -45.42
C LEU A 7 13.54 28.37 -44.22
N LYS A 8 13.10 29.60 -43.96
CA LYS A 8 13.53 30.37 -42.79
C LYS A 8 12.97 29.78 -41.49
N LEU A 9 11.71 29.37 -41.48
CA LEU A 9 11.10 28.72 -40.31
C LEU A 9 11.76 27.37 -39.98
N ALA A 10 12.04 26.54 -40.99
CA ALA A 10 12.73 25.26 -40.80
C ALA A 10 14.19 25.40 -40.34
N ARG A 11 14.84 26.52 -40.67
CA ARG A 11 16.21 26.85 -40.23
C ARG A 11 16.22 27.40 -38.80
N VAL A 12 15.22 28.21 -38.44
CA VAL A 12 14.99 28.69 -37.06
C VAL A 12 14.63 27.53 -36.13
N TYR A 13 13.76 26.61 -36.56
CA TYR A 13 13.43 25.40 -35.79
C TYR A 13 14.66 24.50 -35.57
N ARG A 14 15.51 24.33 -36.60
CA ARG A 14 16.78 23.60 -36.46
C ARG A 14 17.76 24.29 -35.51
N CYS A 15 17.92 25.61 -35.60
CA CYS A 15 18.72 26.37 -34.64
C CYS A 15 18.16 26.29 -33.22
N GLY A 16 16.84 26.39 -33.04
CA GLY A 16 16.18 26.22 -31.74
C GLY A 16 16.40 24.83 -31.15
N LYS A 17 16.29 23.79 -31.98
CA LYS A 17 16.60 22.40 -31.57
C LYS A 17 18.07 22.24 -31.20
N PHE A 18 18.98 22.86 -31.95
CA PHE A 18 20.41 22.81 -31.66
C PHE A 18 20.78 23.57 -30.38
N LEU A 19 20.20 24.75 -30.17
CA LEU A 19 20.36 25.54 -28.94
C LEU A 19 19.78 24.82 -27.73
N PHE A 20 18.63 24.14 -27.88
CA PHE A 20 18.05 23.31 -26.83
C PHE A 20 18.97 22.12 -26.49
N ILE A 21 19.49 21.41 -27.50
CA ILE A 21 20.43 20.30 -27.29
C ILE A 21 21.74 20.82 -26.65
N ALA A 22 22.26 21.95 -27.10
CA ALA A 22 23.46 22.57 -26.53
C ALA A 22 23.23 23.01 -25.08
N ALA A 23 22.09 23.62 -24.76
CA ALA A 23 21.71 23.97 -23.40
C ALA A 23 21.56 22.73 -22.51
N LEU A 24 20.90 21.67 -23.01
CA LEU A 24 20.78 20.39 -22.32
C LEU A 24 22.16 19.77 -22.06
N PHE A 25 23.06 19.84 -23.03
CA PHE A 25 24.43 19.33 -22.93
C PHE A 25 25.26 20.15 -21.93
N VAL A 26 25.15 21.48 -21.91
CA VAL A 26 25.79 22.35 -20.91
C VAL A 26 25.26 22.05 -19.51
N VAL A 27 23.94 21.89 -19.35
CA VAL A 27 23.32 21.52 -18.06
C VAL A 27 23.80 20.13 -17.60
N LEU A 28 23.89 19.17 -18.51
CA LEU A 28 24.45 17.84 -18.24
C LEU A 28 25.91 17.94 -17.81
N LEU A 29 26.75 18.66 -18.57
CA LEU A 29 28.17 18.86 -18.26
C LEU A 29 28.39 19.56 -16.93
N MET A 30 27.65 20.64 -16.63
CA MET A 30 27.73 21.34 -15.35
C MET A 30 27.28 20.47 -14.17
N ASN A 31 26.41 19.49 -14.42
CA ASN A 31 25.94 18.55 -13.40
C ASN A 31 26.64 17.18 -13.44
N THR A 32 27.63 16.96 -14.31
CA THR A 32 28.31 15.64 -14.44
C THR A 32 28.88 15.18 -13.11
N HIS A 33 29.54 16.06 -12.36
CA HIS A 33 30.12 15.73 -11.06
C HIS A 33 29.03 15.37 -10.02
N ASN A 34 27.90 16.09 -10.01
CA ASN A 34 26.77 15.80 -9.12
C ASN A 34 26.05 14.50 -9.53
N LEU A 35 25.91 14.24 -10.83
CA LEU A 35 25.33 13.01 -11.39
C LEU A 35 26.22 11.80 -11.06
N LEU A 36 27.52 11.86 -11.35
CA LEU A 36 28.48 10.80 -11.03
C LEU A 36 28.54 10.53 -9.52
N ALA A 37 28.57 11.57 -8.69
CA ALA A 37 28.56 11.42 -7.24
C ALA A 37 27.26 10.76 -6.73
N SER A 38 26.10 11.08 -7.32
CA SER A 38 24.82 10.48 -6.95
C SER A 38 24.71 9.00 -7.35
N PHE A 39 25.41 8.58 -8.41
CA PHE A 39 25.52 7.15 -8.76
C PHE A 39 26.57 6.39 -7.95
N GLN A 40 27.61 7.06 -7.45
CA GLN A 40 28.71 6.44 -6.69
C GLN A 40 28.45 6.36 -5.18
N ARG A 41 27.66 7.30 -4.62
CA ARG A 41 27.41 7.38 -3.18
C ARG A 41 25.99 7.01 -2.83
N ASN A 42 25.84 6.06 -1.90
CA ASN A 42 24.53 5.76 -1.32
C ASN A 42 24.13 6.83 -0.29
N GLU A 43 23.36 7.84 -0.70
CA GLU A 43 22.88 8.92 0.19
C GLU A 43 22.08 8.41 1.40
N LEU A 44 21.46 7.23 1.30
CA LEU A 44 20.72 6.61 2.40
C LEU A 44 21.61 6.23 3.59
N THR A 45 22.94 6.15 3.39
CA THR A 45 23.90 5.96 4.48
C THR A 45 24.18 7.25 5.26
N ASP A 46 23.87 8.43 4.69
CA ASP A 46 24.11 9.72 5.33
C ASP A 46 23.03 10.03 6.37
N ARG A 47 23.47 10.18 7.61
CA ARG A 47 22.63 10.52 8.77
C ARG A 47 21.86 11.83 8.57
N ARG A 48 22.40 12.80 7.83
CA ARG A 48 21.72 14.08 7.54
C ARG A 48 20.62 13.91 6.52
N PHE A 49 20.84 13.06 5.51
CA PHE A 49 19.85 12.80 4.47
C PHE A 49 18.59 12.19 5.06
N ILE A 50 18.73 11.14 5.86
CA ILE A 50 17.59 10.48 6.56
C ILE A 50 17.15 11.24 7.82
N SER A 51 17.73 12.41 8.12
CA SER A 51 17.45 13.22 9.32
C SER A 51 17.59 12.48 10.65
N LEU A 52 18.50 11.50 10.73
CA LEU A 52 18.82 10.78 11.97
C LEU A 52 19.45 11.70 13.02
N ASN A 53 20.13 12.76 12.59
CA ASN A 53 20.70 13.79 13.47
C ASN A 53 19.64 14.67 14.16
N LYS A 54 18.35 14.53 13.81
CA LYS A 54 17.24 15.25 14.47
C LYS A 54 16.55 14.42 15.56
N CYS A 55 16.87 13.14 15.72
CA CYS A 55 16.27 12.32 16.79
C CYS A 55 16.56 12.92 18.18
N PRO A 56 15.59 12.94 19.11
CA PRO A 56 14.34 12.18 19.10
C PRO A 56 13.16 12.79 18.30
N ALA A 57 13.33 13.93 17.63
CA ALA A 57 12.32 14.50 16.71
C ALA A 57 12.28 13.73 15.37
N CYS A 58 12.00 12.43 15.43
CA CYS A 58 12.07 11.50 14.30
C CYS A 58 11.05 10.36 14.44
N PHE A 59 10.91 9.50 13.43
CA PHE A 59 9.89 8.43 13.40
C PHE A 59 10.36 7.11 14.01
N GLY A 60 11.68 6.90 14.09
CA GLY A 60 12.22 5.71 14.71
C GLY A 60 13.68 5.44 14.36
N THR A 61 14.20 4.32 14.88
CA THR A 61 15.60 3.91 14.74
C THR A 61 15.82 2.41 14.54
N SER A 62 14.76 1.59 14.50
CA SER A 62 14.82 0.12 14.39
C SER A 62 15.60 -0.37 13.18
N TRP A 63 15.54 0.36 12.07
CA TRP A 63 16.18 0.00 10.81
C TRP A 63 17.51 0.70 10.55
N CYS A 64 17.99 1.57 11.45
CA CYS A 64 19.19 2.38 11.20
C CYS A 64 20.45 1.58 10.87
N ARG A 65 20.61 0.37 11.42
CA ARG A 65 21.74 -0.51 11.06
C ARG A 65 21.71 -0.93 9.59
N LYS A 66 20.53 -1.20 9.03
CA LYS A 66 20.38 -1.60 7.61
C LYS A 66 20.74 -0.43 6.68
N PHE A 67 20.35 0.80 7.03
CA PHE A 67 20.72 2.01 6.30
C PHE A 67 22.23 2.31 6.39
N THR A 68 22.79 2.34 7.60
CA THR A 68 24.20 2.69 7.82
C THR A 68 25.18 1.66 7.25
N ASN A 69 24.80 0.38 7.19
CA ASN A 69 25.58 -0.66 6.55
C ASN A 69 25.46 -0.66 5.01
N GLY A 70 24.70 0.26 4.42
CA GLY A 70 24.51 0.35 2.97
C GLY A 70 23.67 -0.78 2.38
N GLN A 71 22.87 -1.49 3.19
CA GLN A 71 22.01 -2.59 2.72
C GLN A 71 20.76 -2.10 1.99
N VAL A 72 20.38 -0.83 2.18
CA VAL A 72 19.27 -0.17 1.49
C VAL A 72 19.86 0.82 0.49
N THR A 73 19.50 0.68 -0.79
CA THR A 73 20.00 1.55 -1.87
C THR A 73 18.85 1.99 -2.77
N PHE A 74 18.86 3.23 -3.27
CA PHE A 74 17.85 3.67 -4.24
C PHE A 74 17.85 2.83 -5.52
N GLU A 75 16.64 2.62 -6.06
CA GLU A 75 16.43 2.04 -7.38
C GLU A 75 16.87 3.03 -8.47
N THR A 76 17.29 2.53 -9.64
CA THR A 76 18.08 3.25 -10.67
C THR A 76 17.61 4.69 -10.96
N TRP A 77 16.31 4.94 -11.09
CA TRP A 77 15.76 6.28 -11.35
C TRP A 77 15.66 7.15 -10.09
N GLY A 78 15.46 6.55 -8.91
CA GLY A 78 15.51 7.24 -7.62
C GLY A 78 16.91 7.73 -7.23
N ARG A 79 17.95 7.32 -7.97
CA ARG A 79 19.30 7.91 -7.90
C ARG A 79 19.39 9.25 -8.64
N LEU A 80 18.46 9.55 -9.55
CA LEU A 80 18.44 10.82 -10.30
C LEU A 80 17.68 11.90 -9.51
N ARG A 81 18.37 12.55 -8.58
CA ARG A 81 17.83 13.53 -7.62
C ARG A 81 17.08 14.72 -8.24
N PHE A 82 17.28 15.03 -9.53
CA PHE A 82 16.54 16.13 -10.18
C PHE A 82 15.06 15.81 -10.40
N LEU A 83 14.66 14.54 -10.37
CA LEU A 83 13.27 14.10 -10.46
C LEU A 83 12.51 14.25 -9.13
N ASP A 84 13.21 14.54 -8.02
CA ASP A 84 12.60 14.77 -6.71
C ASP A 84 11.62 15.96 -6.68
N PHE A 85 11.68 16.88 -7.65
CA PHE A 85 10.71 17.97 -7.77
C PHE A 85 9.27 17.45 -7.97
N PHE A 86 9.10 16.30 -8.63
CA PHE A 86 7.79 15.67 -8.83
C PHE A 86 7.36 14.81 -7.64
N ASN A 87 8.21 14.66 -6.62
CA ASN A 87 8.00 13.79 -5.47
C ASN A 87 7.49 14.59 -4.26
N VAL A 88 6.28 15.14 -4.37
CA VAL A 88 5.70 16.07 -3.36
C VAL A 88 5.60 15.43 -1.97
N LYS A 89 5.25 14.14 -1.88
CA LYS A 89 5.15 13.37 -0.62
C LYS A 89 6.49 12.73 -0.17
N ASN A 90 7.59 12.93 -0.91
CA ASN A 90 8.91 12.35 -0.63
C ASN A 90 8.90 10.81 -0.45
N VAL A 91 8.36 10.10 -1.44
CA VAL A 91 8.30 8.64 -1.54
C VAL A 91 9.39 8.15 -2.49
N TYR A 92 10.22 7.21 -2.06
CA TYR A 92 11.36 6.71 -2.84
C TYR A 92 11.33 5.20 -2.97
N PHE A 93 11.51 4.70 -4.19
CA PHE A 93 11.70 3.27 -4.43
C PHE A 93 13.16 2.87 -4.19
N ALA A 94 13.35 1.81 -3.42
CA ALA A 94 14.66 1.32 -3.03
C ALA A 94 14.72 -0.21 -3.07
N GLN A 95 15.95 -0.72 -3.07
CA GLN A 95 16.26 -2.13 -2.94
C GLN A 95 16.90 -2.36 -1.58
N TYR A 96 16.48 -3.42 -0.91
CA TYR A 96 17.05 -3.91 0.33
C TYR A 96 17.68 -5.28 0.09
N GLY A 97 19.00 -5.36 0.28
CA GLY A 97 19.76 -6.61 0.23
C GLY A 97 19.84 -7.27 1.60
N GLU A 98 19.18 -8.40 1.76
CA GLU A 98 19.35 -9.25 2.94
C GLU A 98 20.46 -10.27 2.64
N PRO A 99 21.51 -10.42 3.49
CA PRO A 99 22.65 -11.28 3.19
C PRO A 99 22.31 -12.75 2.90
N ARG A 100 21.13 -13.23 3.30
CA ARG A 100 20.69 -14.63 3.16
C ARG A 100 19.48 -14.83 2.24
N GLU A 101 18.66 -13.79 2.00
CA GLU A 101 17.37 -13.91 1.30
C GLU A 101 17.35 -13.18 -0.05
N GLY A 102 18.47 -12.54 -0.44
CA GLY A 102 18.60 -11.81 -1.69
C GLY A 102 18.08 -10.37 -1.59
N THR A 103 17.89 -9.74 -2.76
CA THR A 103 17.41 -8.36 -2.85
C THR A 103 15.89 -8.31 -2.98
N ARG A 104 15.25 -7.45 -2.18
CA ARG A 104 13.82 -7.16 -2.26
C ARG A 104 13.57 -5.67 -2.45
N ARG A 105 12.50 -5.32 -3.16
CA ARG A 105 12.08 -3.92 -3.31
C ARG A 105 11.37 -3.44 -2.05
N VAL A 106 11.64 -2.20 -1.67
CA VAL A 106 11.04 -1.51 -0.53
C VAL A 106 10.69 -0.08 -0.94
N VAL A 107 9.75 0.52 -0.23
CA VAL A 107 9.37 1.92 -0.42
C VAL A 107 9.79 2.70 0.82
N LEU A 108 10.47 3.82 0.62
CA LEU A 108 10.95 4.71 1.67
C LEU A 108 10.10 5.98 1.65
N LYS A 109 9.51 6.34 2.80
CA LYS A 109 8.66 7.52 2.93
C LYS A 109 9.22 8.48 3.97
N ARG A 110 9.21 9.78 3.66
CA ARG A 110 9.45 10.83 4.67
C ARG A 110 8.18 11.32 5.38
N LEU A 111 7.02 10.79 4.98
CA LEU A 111 5.71 11.06 5.59
C LEU A 111 5.28 12.53 5.56
N GLY A 112 5.77 13.27 4.57
CA GLY A 112 5.48 14.69 4.42
C GLY A 112 6.45 15.37 3.46
N SER A 113 6.00 16.50 2.92
CA SER A 113 6.81 17.40 2.10
C SER A 113 7.93 18.05 2.92
N ASN A 114 8.94 18.60 2.23
CA ASN A 114 10.02 19.31 2.92
C ASN A 114 9.52 20.55 3.68
N ALA A 115 8.44 21.18 3.21
CA ALA A 115 7.83 22.33 3.85
C ALA A 115 7.15 21.93 5.17
N GLU A 116 6.34 20.88 5.17
CA GLU A 116 5.67 20.36 6.37
C GLU A 116 6.68 19.90 7.42
N LEU A 117 7.73 19.18 6.99
CA LEU A 117 8.81 18.74 7.88
C LEU A 117 9.57 19.91 8.51
N ALA A 118 9.75 21.01 7.78
CA ALA A 118 10.36 22.23 8.32
C ALA A 118 9.41 23.00 9.24
N GLU A 119 8.11 22.97 8.98
CA GLU A 119 7.09 23.59 9.83
C GLU A 119 7.02 22.90 11.20
N ILE A 120 7.10 21.56 11.23
CA ILE A 120 7.24 20.79 12.47
C ILE A 120 8.44 21.27 13.29
N ASP A 121 9.60 21.40 12.63
CA ASP A 121 10.84 21.80 13.32
C ASP A 121 10.66 23.17 13.99
N GLN A 122 10.02 24.09 13.26
CA GLN A 122 9.69 25.41 13.80
C GLN A 122 8.69 25.33 14.95
N LYS A 123 7.66 24.48 14.85
CA LYS A 123 6.65 24.28 15.92
C LYS A 123 7.30 23.73 17.19
N ILE A 124 8.15 22.70 17.08
CA ILE A 124 8.92 22.14 18.20
C ILE A 124 9.80 23.23 18.83
N CYS A 125 10.56 23.96 18.01
CA CYS A 125 11.43 25.01 18.51
C CYS A 125 10.67 26.16 19.21
N LYS A 126 9.54 26.60 18.63
CA LYS A 126 8.69 27.65 19.23
C LYS A 126 8.13 27.19 20.57
N ARG A 127 7.64 25.95 20.68
CA ARG A 127 7.13 25.39 21.95
C ARG A 127 8.22 25.26 23.01
N ALA A 128 9.41 24.82 22.63
CA ALA A 128 10.51 24.57 23.56
C ALA A 128 11.27 25.83 24.01
N THR A 129 11.37 26.85 23.14
CA THR A 129 12.27 28.00 23.34
C THR A 129 11.66 29.37 23.05
N GLY A 130 10.44 29.43 22.51
CA GLY A 130 9.82 30.66 22.00
C GLY A 130 10.40 31.16 20.67
N ARG A 131 11.41 30.50 20.10
CA ARG A 131 12.12 30.90 18.87
C ARG A 131 11.85 29.94 17.71
N PRO A 132 11.88 30.41 16.45
CA PRO A 132 11.63 29.56 15.28
C PRO A 132 12.76 28.59 14.93
N ARG A 133 13.97 28.78 15.51
CA ARG A 133 15.12 27.92 15.29
C ARG A 133 15.78 27.59 16.63
N CYS A 134 16.18 26.34 16.77
CA CYS A 134 16.78 25.80 17.98
C CYS A 134 17.53 24.50 17.65
N ASP A 135 18.28 23.97 18.63
CA ASP A 135 18.72 22.59 18.58
C ASP A 135 17.53 21.66 18.88
N LEU A 136 17.02 20.98 17.85
CA LEU A 136 15.87 20.08 17.95
C LEU A 136 16.10 18.95 18.95
N VAL A 137 17.32 18.44 19.06
CA VAL A 137 17.64 17.31 19.94
C VAL A 137 17.39 17.70 21.39
N GLN A 138 17.82 18.91 21.77
CA GLN A 138 17.62 19.45 23.11
C GLN A 138 16.21 20.03 23.32
N ALA A 139 15.61 20.58 22.26
CA ALA A 139 14.29 21.18 22.34
C ALA A 139 13.19 20.16 22.62
N MET A 140 13.27 18.95 22.06
CA MET A 140 12.27 17.90 22.28
C MET A 140 12.04 17.60 23.76
N TYR A 141 13.11 17.56 24.57
CA TYR A 141 13.02 17.31 26.01
C TYR A 141 12.29 18.42 26.79
N LYS A 142 12.03 19.57 26.17
CA LYS A 142 11.31 20.71 26.77
C LYS A 142 9.85 20.78 26.31
N THR A 143 9.43 19.92 25.40
CA THR A 143 8.05 19.85 24.89
C THR A 143 7.17 18.92 25.72
N GLU A 144 5.86 18.97 25.47
CA GLU A 144 4.85 18.06 26.00
C GLU A 144 5.16 16.59 25.72
N PHE A 145 5.85 16.27 24.61
CA PHE A 145 6.28 14.91 24.27
C PHE A 145 7.22 14.30 25.30
N ALA A 146 7.97 15.13 26.03
CA ALA A 146 8.84 14.70 27.11
C ALA A 146 8.14 14.72 28.48
N ARG A 147 7.14 15.58 28.68
CA ARG A 147 6.42 15.70 29.96
C ARG A 147 5.55 14.49 30.26
N LEU A 148 5.06 13.82 29.23
CA LEU A 148 4.36 12.54 29.34
C LEU A 148 5.25 11.40 29.89
N ASN A 149 6.56 11.62 30.10
CA ASN A 149 7.50 10.64 30.67
C ASN A 149 7.51 10.55 32.21
N GLY A 150 6.90 11.50 32.94
CA GLY A 150 7.10 11.63 34.40
C GLY A 150 6.34 10.62 35.26
N ASP A 151 5.02 10.50 35.06
CA ASP A 151 4.12 9.72 35.95
C ASP A 151 3.06 8.89 35.21
N VAL A 152 2.97 9.03 33.88
CA VAL A 152 1.88 8.45 33.08
C VAL A 152 2.23 7.03 32.65
N ARG A 153 1.55 6.03 33.22
CA ARG A 153 1.78 4.61 32.92
C ARG A 153 1.19 4.16 31.58
N LEU A 154 0.13 4.83 31.12
CA LEU A 154 -0.68 4.48 29.96
C LEU A 154 -0.93 5.70 29.09
N LEU A 155 -0.92 5.53 27.77
CA LEU A 155 -1.42 6.57 26.87
C LEU A 155 -2.94 6.61 26.98
N THR A 156 -3.52 7.73 27.38
CA THR A 156 -4.97 7.86 27.60
C THR A 156 -5.63 8.73 26.52
N PRO A 157 -6.94 8.52 26.24
CA PRO A 157 -7.67 9.28 25.22
C PRO A 157 -7.54 10.80 25.37
N GLU A 158 -7.65 11.32 26.60
CA GLU A 158 -7.71 12.75 26.89
C GLU A 158 -6.41 13.49 26.52
N VAL A 159 -5.30 12.76 26.41
CA VAL A 159 -4.00 13.31 26.06
C VAL A 159 -3.88 13.53 24.55
N VAL A 160 -4.41 12.62 23.73
CA VAL A 160 -4.10 12.51 22.30
C VAL A 160 -5.28 12.79 21.39
N GLU A 161 -6.48 12.96 21.94
CA GLU A 161 -7.69 13.27 21.17
C GLU A 161 -7.46 14.49 20.25
N GLY A 162 -7.78 14.31 18.97
CA GLY A 162 -7.66 15.34 17.94
C GLY A 162 -6.23 15.63 17.46
N TRP A 163 -5.20 14.88 17.89
CA TRP A 163 -3.83 15.09 17.42
C TRP A 163 -3.63 14.72 15.94
N SER A 164 -4.35 13.70 15.47
CA SER A 164 -4.38 13.27 14.06
C SER A 164 -5.69 12.52 13.78
N ASP A 165 -5.95 12.20 12.52
CA ASP A 165 -7.16 11.46 12.11
C ASP A 165 -7.29 10.12 12.85
N MET A 166 -6.18 9.41 13.07
CA MET A 166 -6.16 8.13 13.77
C MET A 166 -6.72 8.22 15.19
N VAL A 167 -6.52 9.36 15.85
CA VAL A 167 -6.96 9.63 17.23
C VAL A 167 -7.95 10.78 17.28
N HIS A 168 -8.81 10.92 16.26
CA HIS A 168 -9.95 11.84 16.32
C HIS A 168 -10.94 11.42 17.42
N CYS A 169 -11.15 10.11 17.60
CA CYS A 169 -11.96 9.54 18.68
C CYS A 169 -11.25 8.34 19.33
N PRO A 170 -10.19 8.59 20.11
CA PRO A 170 -9.36 7.54 20.64
C PRO A 170 -10.09 6.72 21.70
N SER A 171 -9.92 5.40 21.68
CA SER A 171 -10.30 4.53 22.79
C SER A 171 -9.07 4.01 23.51
N GLN A 172 -9.21 3.68 24.80
CA GLN A 172 -8.10 3.05 25.53
C GLN A 172 -7.64 1.75 24.83
N ARG A 173 -8.57 0.99 24.24
CA ARG A 173 -8.26 -0.22 23.47
C ARG A 173 -7.40 0.06 22.24
N LEU A 174 -7.67 1.14 21.53
CA LEU A 174 -6.84 1.59 20.40
C LEU A 174 -5.44 1.96 20.89
N LEU A 175 -5.35 2.78 21.93
CA LEU A 175 -4.06 3.25 22.45
C LEU A 175 -3.21 2.11 23.01
N ASP A 176 -3.82 1.17 23.74
CA ASP A 176 -3.15 -0.04 24.23
C ASP A 176 -2.61 -0.88 23.06
N ARG A 177 -3.37 -0.97 21.96
CA ARG A 177 -2.96 -1.68 20.74
C ARG A 177 -1.80 -0.97 20.04
N VAL A 178 -1.84 0.36 19.93
CA VAL A 178 -0.76 1.19 19.37
C VAL A 178 0.54 0.96 20.15
N VAL A 179 0.52 1.08 21.47
CA VAL A 179 1.71 0.91 22.31
C VAL A 179 2.21 -0.54 22.23
N ARG A 180 1.31 -1.52 22.31
CA ARG A 180 1.65 -2.95 22.23
C ARG A 180 2.35 -3.32 20.93
N ARG A 181 1.91 -2.74 19.80
CA ARG A 181 2.39 -3.06 18.45
C ARG A 181 3.52 -2.16 17.97
N TYR A 182 3.98 -1.21 18.78
CA TYR A 182 5.05 -0.30 18.40
C TYR A 182 6.37 -1.07 18.19
N ALA A 183 6.81 -1.14 16.94
CA ALA A 183 7.92 -1.98 16.48
C ALA A 183 9.29 -1.30 16.58
N GLU A 184 9.34 -0.04 17.03
CA GLU A 184 10.59 0.71 17.21
C GLU A 184 11.29 0.42 18.54
N THR A 185 10.76 -0.51 19.34
CA THR A 185 11.37 -0.99 20.58
C THR A 185 11.73 -2.47 20.48
N LYS A 186 12.69 -2.91 21.29
CA LYS A 186 13.05 -4.33 21.42
C LYS A 186 12.04 -5.12 22.26
N ASP A 187 11.32 -4.44 23.14
CA ASP A 187 10.35 -5.03 24.07
C ASP A 187 8.92 -4.90 23.53
N SER A 188 8.73 -5.17 22.23
CA SER A 188 7.43 -5.17 21.58
C SER A 188 6.48 -6.17 22.27
N GLY A 189 5.23 -5.77 22.54
CA GLY A 189 4.22 -6.61 23.21
C GLY A 189 3.72 -6.08 24.55
N SER A 190 4.36 -5.07 25.13
CA SER A 190 3.84 -4.35 26.31
C SER A 190 2.94 -3.18 25.91
N PHE A 191 1.82 -3.00 26.60
CA PHE A 191 0.96 -1.81 26.45
C PHE A 191 1.35 -0.65 27.41
N LEU A 192 2.29 -0.88 28.32
CA LEU A 192 2.74 0.13 29.28
C LEU A 192 3.81 1.03 28.68
N LEU A 193 3.59 2.35 28.70
CA LEU A 193 4.55 3.33 28.21
C LEU A 193 5.88 3.24 28.95
N LYS A 194 5.87 2.92 30.25
CA LYS A 194 7.09 2.84 31.07
C LYS A 194 8.17 1.90 30.51
N ASN A 195 7.78 0.92 29.68
CA ASN A 195 8.71 -0.05 29.09
C ASN A 195 9.41 0.50 27.84
N LEU A 196 8.87 1.55 27.23
CA LEU A 196 9.56 2.28 26.17
C LEU A 196 10.62 3.19 26.78
N LYS A 197 11.73 3.43 26.09
CA LYS A 197 12.68 4.48 26.50
C LYS A 197 12.07 5.86 26.27
N ASP A 198 12.56 6.89 26.97
CA ASP A 198 12.09 8.26 26.80
C ASP A 198 12.14 8.74 25.34
N THR A 199 13.19 8.35 24.61
CA THR A 199 13.34 8.66 23.19
C THR A 199 12.34 7.92 22.30
N GLU A 200 12.04 6.66 22.59
CA GLU A 200 11.06 5.84 21.88
C GLU A 200 9.64 6.39 22.11
N ARG A 201 9.32 6.84 23.33
CA ARG A 201 8.04 7.50 23.64
C ARG A 201 7.88 8.82 22.88
N MET A 202 8.91 9.65 22.86
CA MET A 202 8.88 10.90 22.07
C MET A 202 8.68 10.63 20.58
N GLN A 203 9.32 9.59 20.03
CA GLN A 203 9.15 9.17 18.63
C GLN A 203 7.72 8.69 18.36
N LEU A 204 7.15 7.86 19.25
CA LEU A 204 5.76 7.41 19.17
C LEU A 204 4.80 8.61 19.12
N LEU A 205 4.90 9.51 20.10
CA LEU A 205 4.01 10.67 20.21
C LEU A 205 4.18 11.66 19.05
N MET A 206 5.41 11.88 18.61
CA MET A 206 5.70 12.72 17.44
C MET A 206 5.12 12.11 16.16
N THR A 207 5.25 10.79 15.98
CA THR A 207 4.66 10.09 14.83
C THR A 207 3.14 10.21 14.86
N LEU A 208 2.53 9.96 16.03
CA LEU A 208 1.08 10.06 16.22
C LEU A 208 0.52 11.45 15.90
N ALA A 209 1.25 12.51 16.29
CA ALA A 209 0.83 13.89 16.11
C ALA A 209 1.08 14.44 14.70
N PHE A 210 2.00 13.86 13.93
CA PHE A 210 2.37 14.39 12.63
C PHE A 210 1.84 13.59 11.45
N ASN A 211 2.18 12.30 11.41
CA ASN A 211 1.71 11.43 10.36
C ASN A 211 1.53 10.03 10.95
N PRO A 212 0.28 9.61 11.23
CA PRO A 212 0.01 8.36 11.91
C PRO A 212 0.14 7.14 11.00
N GLU A 213 0.44 7.28 9.69
CA GLU A 213 0.55 6.16 8.75
C GLU A 213 1.38 5.00 9.34
N PRO A 214 2.62 5.19 9.83
CA PRO A 214 3.41 4.09 10.38
C PRO A 214 2.73 3.39 11.56
N LEU A 215 1.97 4.12 12.37
CA LEU A 215 1.26 3.59 13.53
C LEU A 215 0.01 2.83 13.11
N VAL A 216 -0.68 3.25 12.04
CA VAL A 216 -1.78 2.48 11.43
C VAL A 216 -1.23 1.14 10.90
N LEU A 217 -0.14 1.17 10.12
CA LEU A 217 0.47 -0.05 9.55
C LEU A 217 0.98 -1.03 10.63
N GLN A 218 1.50 -0.51 11.75
CA GLN A 218 1.94 -1.33 12.88
C GLN A 218 0.76 -1.87 13.70
N SER A 219 -0.24 -1.02 13.96
CA SER A 219 -1.40 -1.38 14.78
C SER A 219 -2.35 -2.30 14.04
N PHE A 220 -2.44 -2.25 12.72
CA PHE A 220 -3.32 -3.06 11.89
C PHE A 220 -2.50 -3.79 10.82
N PRO A 221 -1.67 -4.75 11.21
CA PRO A 221 -0.69 -5.34 10.32
C PRO A 221 -1.29 -6.41 9.42
N SER A 222 -0.66 -6.63 8.26
CA SER A 222 -1.15 -7.57 7.24
C SER A 222 -1.04 -9.05 7.62
N ASP A 223 -0.21 -9.40 8.61
CA ASP A 223 -0.16 -10.75 9.19
C ASP A 223 -1.40 -11.08 10.04
N GLU A 224 -2.13 -10.07 10.52
CA GLU A 224 -3.47 -10.20 11.10
C GLU A 224 -4.59 -10.10 10.05
N GLY A 225 -4.25 -10.08 8.76
CA GLY A 225 -5.20 -10.06 7.66
C GLY A 225 -5.64 -8.66 7.22
N TRP A 226 -5.13 -7.58 7.82
CA TRP A 226 -5.48 -6.21 7.41
C TRP A 226 -4.90 -5.86 6.03
N PRO A 227 -5.63 -5.10 5.19
CA PRO A 227 -5.25 -4.86 3.79
C PRO A 227 -4.24 -3.72 3.64
N PHE A 228 -3.24 -3.63 4.50
CA PHE A 228 -2.24 -2.56 4.51
C PHE A 228 -0.84 -3.04 4.11
N ALA A 229 -0.04 -2.12 3.59
CA ALA A 229 1.39 -2.36 3.39
C ALA A 229 2.07 -2.74 4.72
N LYS A 230 3.03 -3.65 4.64
CA LYS A 230 3.81 -4.10 5.78
C LYS A 230 4.85 -3.05 6.17
N TYR A 231 4.70 -2.52 7.37
CA TYR A 231 5.75 -1.75 8.02
C TYR A 231 7.00 -2.60 8.24
N LEU A 232 8.16 -2.08 7.85
CA LEU A 232 9.43 -2.81 8.02
C LEU A 232 10.29 -2.21 9.14
N GLY A 233 10.29 -0.89 9.29
CA GLY A 233 11.03 -0.16 10.31
C GLY A 233 11.30 1.29 9.92
N ALA A 234 11.98 2.04 10.78
CA ALA A 234 12.37 3.42 10.50
C ALA A 234 13.85 3.72 10.81
N CYS A 235 14.37 4.77 10.19
CA CYS A 235 15.60 5.41 10.62
C CYS A 235 15.54 6.92 10.43
N GLY A 236 15.62 7.67 11.53
CA GLY A 236 15.45 9.12 11.48
C GLY A 236 14.03 9.47 11.04
N ARG A 237 13.89 10.36 10.05
CA ARG A 237 12.59 10.72 9.45
C ARG A 237 12.29 9.95 8.18
N MET A 238 12.83 8.74 8.06
CA MET A 238 12.56 7.86 6.93
C MET A 238 11.96 6.55 7.42
N VAL A 239 10.77 6.25 6.93
CA VAL A 239 10.07 4.99 7.18
C VAL A 239 10.25 4.07 5.99
N ALA A 240 10.49 2.79 6.25
CA ALA A 240 10.57 1.75 5.25
C ALA A 240 9.33 0.85 5.34
N VAL A 241 8.67 0.66 4.20
CA VAL A 241 7.54 -0.26 4.01
C VAL A 241 7.87 -1.23 2.87
N ASN A 242 7.22 -2.39 2.84
CA ASN A 242 7.40 -3.30 1.72
C ASN A 242 6.86 -2.69 0.42
N TYR A 243 7.50 -3.02 -0.69
CA TYR A 243 6.93 -2.74 -2.00
C TYR A 243 5.83 -3.77 -2.31
N VAL A 244 4.62 -3.30 -2.57
CA VAL A 244 3.48 -4.16 -2.94
C VAL A 244 3.52 -4.46 -4.45
N GLY A 245 3.50 -3.43 -5.29
CA GLY A 245 3.37 -3.57 -6.74
C GLY A 245 3.09 -2.25 -7.42
N GLU A 246 2.45 -2.31 -8.58
CA GLU A 246 2.03 -1.11 -9.33
C GLU A 246 0.78 -0.49 -8.70
N GLU A 247 0.69 0.83 -8.76
CA GLU A 247 -0.48 1.59 -8.33
C GLU A 247 -1.73 1.16 -9.13
N LEU A 248 -2.91 1.32 -8.53
CA LEU A 248 -4.17 0.91 -9.14
C LEU A 248 -4.41 1.58 -10.50
N TRP A 249 -3.91 2.82 -10.67
CA TRP A 249 -4.02 3.57 -11.91
C TRP A 249 -3.43 2.84 -13.12
N SER A 250 -2.35 2.07 -12.94
CA SER A 250 -1.75 1.28 -14.03
C SER A 250 -2.72 0.25 -14.63
N PHE A 251 -3.78 -0.11 -13.90
CA PHE A 251 -4.79 -1.07 -14.32
C PHE A 251 -6.06 -0.40 -14.87
N TYR A 252 -6.09 0.93 -15.00
CA TYR A 252 -7.26 1.66 -15.49
C TYR A 252 -7.75 1.12 -16.84
N ASN A 253 -6.84 0.88 -17.79
CA ASN A 253 -7.17 0.32 -19.11
C ASN A 253 -6.87 -1.19 -19.21
N ALA A 254 -6.79 -1.90 -18.09
CA ALA A 254 -6.60 -3.35 -18.12
C ALA A 254 -7.83 -4.07 -18.72
N ALA A 255 -7.65 -5.35 -19.06
CA ALA A 255 -8.76 -6.20 -19.49
C ALA A 255 -9.92 -6.16 -18.49
N TRP A 256 -11.16 -6.17 -19.00
CA TRP A 256 -12.38 -6.05 -18.21
C TRP A 256 -12.39 -6.98 -16.99
N GLU A 257 -12.02 -8.25 -17.20
CA GLU A 257 -11.99 -9.26 -16.14
C GLU A 257 -11.02 -8.90 -15.01
N LYS A 258 -9.89 -8.26 -15.35
CA LYS A 258 -8.94 -7.80 -14.32
C LYS A 258 -9.50 -6.60 -13.55
N ARG A 259 -10.17 -5.68 -14.23
CA ARG A 259 -10.78 -4.50 -13.58
C ARG A 259 -11.92 -4.90 -12.64
N VAL A 260 -12.74 -5.87 -13.04
CA VAL A 260 -13.80 -6.46 -12.19
C VAL A 260 -13.22 -7.14 -10.96
N ASP A 261 -12.18 -7.96 -11.12
CA ASP A 261 -11.46 -8.59 -10.00
C ASP A 261 -10.93 -7.54 -9.00
N LEU A 262 -10.27 -6.48 -9.49
CA LEU A 262 -9.77 -5.40 -8.65
C LEU A 262 -10.91 -4.62 -7.96
N ALA A 263 -11.99 -4.33 -8.67
CA ALA A 263 -13.17 -3.66 -8.11
C ALA A 263 -13.83 -4.49 -7.00
N LYS A 264 -13.91 -5.81 -7.18
CA LYS A 264 -14.41 -6.74 -6.16
C LYS A 264 -13.56 -6.68 -4.90
N GLN A 265 -12.24 -6.73 -5.06
CA GLN A 265 -11.30 -6.65 -3.93
C GLN A 265 -11.40 -5.28 -3.20
N LEU A 266 -11.61 -4.18 -3.92
CA LEU A 266 -11.83 -2.87 -3.30
C LEU A 266 -13.11 -2.83 -2.44
N MET A 267 -14.19 -3.47 -2.89
CA MET A 267 -15.42 -3.60 -2.10
C MET A 267 -15.25 -4.53 -0.90
N ASP A 268 -14.43 -5.58 -1.01
CA ASP A 268 -14.07 -6.42 0.13
C ASP A 268 -13.26 -5.63 1.17
N ILE A 269 -12.31 -4.81 0.73
CA ILE A 269 -11.53 -3.92 1.60
C ILE A 269 -12.48 -2.92 2.30
N ALA A 270 -13.41 -2.32 1.57
CA ALA A 270 -14.40 -1.41 2.15
C ALA A 270 -15.22 -2.09 3.25
N GLU A 271 -15.66 -3.33 3.02
CA GLU A 271 -16.34 -4.13 4.03
C GLU A 271 -15.44 -4.41 5.22
N GLN A 272 -14.26 -4.97 5.00
CA GLN A 272 -13.34 -5.38 6.06
C GLN A 272 -12.95 -4.21 6.96
N LEU A 273 -12.67 -3.04 6.37
CA LEU A 273 -12.33 -1.84 7.14
C LEU A 273 -13.53 -1.26 7.89
N THR A 274 -14.76 -1.52 7.44
CA THR A 274 -16.00 -1.05 8.09
C THR A 274 -16.47 -2.01 9.17
N ASN A 275 -16.50 -3.31 8.87
CA ASN A 275 -17.04 -4.38 9.68
C ASN A 275 -16.02 -5.54 9.70
N ASN A 276 -15.53 -5.84 10.90
CA ASN A 276 -14.57 -6.91 11.14
C ASN A 276 -14.71 -7.42 12.57
N ASP A 277 -14.07 -8.56 12.83
CA ASP A 277 -14.12 -9.25 14.12
C ASP A 277 -13.42 -8.48 15.25
N PHE A 278 -12.61 -7.47 14.93
CA PHE A 278 -11.96 -6.63 15.94
C PHE A 278 -12.83 -5.46 16.40
N ASP A 279 -14.02 -5.25 15.83
CA ASP A 279 -14.91 -4.12 16.18
C ASP A 279 -14.21 -2.74 16.09
N PHE A 280 -13.20 -2.60 15.22
CA PHE A 280 -12.62 -1.31 14.85
C PHE A 280 -13.09 -0.95 13.44
N ALA A 281 -13.70 0.21 13.24
CA ALA A 281 -13.86 0.76 11.90
C ALA A 281 -12.68 1.67 11.55
N LEU A 282 -12.08 1.43 10.40
CA LEU A 282 -11.01 2.24 9.84
C LEU A 282 -11.58 2.98 8.63
N TYR A 283 -11.88 4.27 8.78
CA TYR A 283 -12.47 5.07 7.73
C TYR A 283 -11.39 5.77 6.92
N LEU A 284 -11.28 5.44 5.64
CA LEU A 284 -10.34 6.07 4.71
C LEU A 284 -10.89 7.45 4.31
N LEU A 285 -10.17 8.52 4.62
CA LEU A 285 -10.63 9.89 4.31
C LEU A 285 -10.06 10.44 3.01
N ASP A 286 -9.00 9.80 2.49
CA ASP A 286 -8.45 10.06 1.17
C ASP A 286 -8.40 8.76 0.38
N VAL A 287 -9.25 8.66 -0.63
CA VAL A 287 -9.39 7.48 -1.49
C VAL A 287 -9.16 7.92 -2.92
N SER A 288 -8.03 7.48 -3.47
CA SER A 288 -7.58 7.76 -4.84
C SER A 288 -6.89 6.53 -5.42
N PHE A 289 -6.63 6.52 -6.73
CA PHE A 289 -5.97 5.39 -7.40
C PHE A 289 -4.54 5.15 -6.87
N ASP A 290 -3.87 6.21 -6.41
CA ASP A 290 -2.46 6.18 -6.00
C ASP A 290 -2.30 5.62 -4.57
N ASN A 291 -3.39 5.60 -3.79
CA ASN A 291 -3.41 5.07 -2.41
C ASN A 291 -3.52 3.54 -2.35
N PHE A 292 -3.69 2.87 -3.50
CA PHE A 292 -3.79 1.40 -3.61
C PHE A 292 -2.76 0.86 -4.59
N ALA A 293 -2.22 -0.32 -4.29
CA ALA A 293 -1.31 -1.04 -5.19
C ALA A 293 -1.73 -2.51 -5.34
N VAL A 294 -1.35 -3.11 -6.46
CA VAL A 294 -1.70 -4.49 -6.83
C VAL A 294 -0.46 -5.37 -6.78
N GLY A 295 -0.49 -6.41 -5.96
CA GLY A 295 0.57 -7.41 -5.86
C GLY A 295 0.79 -8.13 -7.19
N PRO A 296 2.03 -8.18 -7.73
CA PRO A 296 2.28 -8.72 -9.07
C PRO A 296 2.13 -10.25 -9.17
N ARG A 297 2.19 -10.96 -8.04
CA ARG A 297 2.13 -12.43 -8.01
C ARG A 297 0.74 -12.97 -7.66
N ASP A 298 0.13 -12.39 -6.64
CA ASP A 298 -1.16 -12.81 -6.10
C ASP A 298 -2.33 -11.96 -6.60
N GLY A 299 -2.04 -10.84 -7.28
CA GLY A 299 -3.06 -9.92 -7.79
C GLY A 299 -3.83 -9.19 -6.70
N LYS A 300 -3.34 -9.21 -5.45
CA LYS A 300 -4.03 -8.64 -4.29
C LYS A 300 -3.94 -7.12 -4.26
N VAL A 301 -5.07 -6.46 -4.04
CA VAL A 301 -5.14 -5.02 -3.77
C VAL A 301 -4.76 -4.76 -2.32
N ILE A 302 -3.85 -3.82 -2.09
CA ILE A 302 -3.38 -3.41 -0.77
C ILE A 302 -3.39 -1.88 -0.69
N VAL A 303 -3.81 -1.35 0.46
CA VAL A 303 -3.74 0.07 0.80
C VAL A 303 -2.28 0.42 1.14
N VAL A 304 -1.69 1.31 0.35
CA VAL A 304 -0.28 1.72 0.49
C VAL A 304 -0.11 3.09 1.13
N ASP A 305 -1.16 3.91 1.19
CA ASP A 305 -1.20 5.18 1.91
C ASP A 305 -2.29 5.13 3.00
N ALA A 306 -1.89 5.35 4.25
CA ALA A 306 -2.75 5.28 5.43
C ALA A 306 -2.57 6.51 6.33
N GLU A 307 -2.20 7.66 5.74
CA GLU A 307 -2.01 8.91 6.49
C GLU A 307 -3.33 9.50 7.01
N ASN A 308 -4.42 9.38 6.25
CA ASN A 308 -5.74 9.92 6.58
C ASN A 308 -6.75 8.82 6.89
N VAL A 309 -6.60 8.17 8.05
CA VAL A 309 -7.49 7.12 8.54
C VAL A 309 -8.06 7.48 9.90
N ILE A 310 -9.38 7.53 10.04
CA ILE A 310 -10.03 7.57 11.36
C ILE A 310 -10.21 6.14 11.87
N VAL A 311 -9.88 5.93 13.14
CA VAL A 311 -10.08 4.64 13.80
C VAL A 311 -11.16 4.77 14.87
N ALA A 312 -12.34 4.24 14.59
CA ALA A 312 -13.48 4.25 15.51
C ALA A 312 -13.63 2.89 16.22
N ASP A 313 -13.70 2.90 17.55
CA ASP A 313 -13.94 1.72 18.36
C ASP A 313 -15.45 1.44 18.50
N LYS A 314 -16.01 0.59 17.62
CA LYS A 314 -17.44 0.26 17.64
C LYS A 314 -17.89 -0.37 18.96
N ARG A 315 -16.99 -1.09 19.64
CA ARG A 315 -17.27 -1.66 20.95
C ARG A 315 -17.47 -0.56 22.00
N LEU A 316 -16.61 0.46 21.99
CA LEU A 316 -16.76 1.61 22.88
C LEU A 316 -18.02 2.42 22.56
N ILE A 317 -18.34 2.62 21.28
CA ILE A 317 -19.58 3.31 20.86
C ILE A 317 -20.82 2.59 21.41
N ARG A 318 -20.88 1.26 21.28
CA ARG A 318 -21.99 0.46 21.82
C ARG A 318 -22.07 0.47 23.35
N GLN A 319 -20.94 0.65 24.03
CA GLN A 319 -20.89 0.76 25.50
C GLN A 319 -21.39 2.13 25.97
N ASN A 320 -20.87 3.20 25.37
CA ASN A 320 -21.18 4.57 25.77
C ASN A 320 -22.56 5.03 25.30
N LYS A 321 -23.07 4.43 24.21
CA LYS A 321 -24.37 4.77 23.59
C LYS A 321 -24.58 6.28 23.43
N PRO A 322 -23.66 6.99 22.72
CA PRO A 322 -23.86 8.41 22.43
C PRO A 322 -25.17 8.64 21.67
N GLU A 323 -25.61 9.89 21.59
CA GLU A 323 -26.88 10.22 20.93
C GLU A 323 -26.93 9.63 19.51
N ASN A 324 -28.01 8.92 19.22
CA ASN A 324 -28.26 8.27 17.93
C ASN A 324 -27.20 7.22 17.51
N TYR A 325 -26.45 6.62 18.44
CA TYR A 325 -25.37 5.66 18.13
C TYR A 325 -25.77 4.47 17.22
N ASP A 326 -27.02 4.03 17.33
CA ASP A 326 -27.61 2.90 16.60
C ASP A 326 -28.30 3.30 15.29
N ALA A 327 -28.54 4.61 15.10
CA ALA A 327 -29.11 5.10 13.86
C ALA A 327 -28.08 5.11 12.73
N TRP A 328 -28.53 4.65 11.56
CA TRP A 328 -27.71 4.49 10.37
C TRP A 328 -27.27 5.85 9.83
N TYR A 329 -26.00 5.93 9.44
CA TYR A 329 -25.45 7.11 8.78
C TYR A 329 -25.06 6.79 7.35
N GLU A 330 -25.69 7.51 6.42
CA GLU A 330 -25.41 7.49 4.99
C GLU A 330 -24.72 8.80 4.61
N SER A 331 -23.46 8.73 4.19
CA SER A 331 -22.69 9.90 3.75
C SER A 331 -23.36 10.58 2.56
N ARG A 332 -23.33 11.92 2.54
CA ARG A 332 -23.93 12.69 1.45
C ARG A 332 -23.05 12.61 0.22
N TYR A 333 -23.66 12.50 -0.95
CA TYR A 333 -22.95 12.67 -2.21
C TYR A 333 -22.50 14.13 -2.35
N GLU A 334 -21.22 14.31 -2.69
CA GLU A 334 -20.62 15.62 -2.99
C GLU A 334 -20.39 15.72 -4.49
N GLU A 335 -20.92 16.77 -5.12
CA GLU A 335 -20.65 17.08 -6.52
C GLU A 335 -19.46 18.04 -6.59
N CYS A 336 -18.39 17.60 -7.24
CA CYS A 336 -17.12 18.32 -7.22
C CYS A 336 -16.26 17.96 -8.42
N ASP A 337 -15.71 18.99 -9.05
CA ASP A 337 -14.82 18.87 -10.20
C ASP A 337 -13.37 18.50 -9.81
N LYS A 338 -13.16 18.03 -8.57
CA LYS A 338 -11.85 17.73 -7.99
C LYS A 338 -11.69 16.22 -7.79
N GLU A 339 -10.45 15.76 -7.90
CA GLU A 339 -10.07 14.38 -7.59
C GLU A 339 -10.28 14.07 -6.10
N ALA A 340 -10.61 12.80 -5.79
CA ALA A 340 -10.71 12.26 -4.42
C ALA A 340 -11.65 13.03 -3.47
N CYS A 341 -12.84 13.37 -3.94
CA CYS A 341 -13.76 14.22 -3.22
C CYS A 341 -14.78 13.43 -2.41
N LEU A 342 -14.89 13.73 -1.11
CA LEU A 342 -15.74 13.01 -0.15
C LEU A 342 -16.40 13.99 0.82
N SER A 343 -17.68 13.76 1.13
CA SER A 343 -18.41 14.50 2.17
C SER A 343 -18.75 13.60 3.36
N PHE A 344 -18.22 13.95 4.53
CA PHE A 344 -18.38 13.18 5.76
C PHE A 344 -18.19 14.07 6.99
N SER A 345 -18.70 13.62 8.14
CA SER A 345 -18.45 14.23 9.44
C SER A 345 -17.65 13.27 10.32
N LYS A 346 -16.44 13.67 10.70
CA LYS A 346 -15.57 12.87 11.58
C LYS A 346 -16.26 12.49 12.89
N ASP A 347 -17.03 13.41 13.46
CA ASP A 347 -17.76 13.18 14.72
C ASP A 347 -18.88 12.14 14.56
N ILE A 348 -19.56 12.12 13.41
CA ILE A 348 -20.56 11.10 13.11
C ILE A 348 -19.89 9.73 12.86
N LEU A 349 -18.79 9.69 12.11
CA LEU A 349 -17.99 8.47 11.92
C LEU A 349 -17.58 7.85 13.27
N CYS A 350 -17.28 8.70 14.26
CA CYS A 350 -16.84 8.32 15.59
C CYS A 350 -17.96 8.02 16.59
N SER A 351 -19.22 8.34 16.29
CA SER A 351 -20.35 8.18 17.22
C SER A 351 -21.39 7.16 16.78
N ARG A 352 -21.35 6.71 15.51
CA ARG A 352 -22.33 5.76 14.95
C ARG A 352 -21.73 4.37 14.77
N VAL A 353 -22.54 3.35 15.02
CA VAL A 353 -22.15 1.94 14.83
C VAL A 353 -22.27 1.53 13.36
N THR A 354 -23.28 2.04 12.65
CA THR A 354 -23.61 1.66 11.27
C THR A 354 -23.41 2.86 10.34
N VAL A 355 -22.34 2.79 9.55
CA VAL A 355 -21.82 3.88 8.70
C VAL A 355 -21.38 3.28 7.37
N ASP A 356 -21.64 3.98 6.26
CA ASP A 356 -21.32 3.51 4.91
C ASP A 356 -20.07 4.14 4.26
N HIS A 357 -19.35 4.98 5.00
CA HIS A 357 -18.30 5.86 4.47
C HIS A 357 -17.27 5.17 3.58
N ASN A 358 -16.79 3.97 3.92
CA ASN A 358 -15.82 3.28 3.06
C ASN A 358 -16.44 2.78 1.75
N TYR A 359 -17.70 2.34 1.76
CA TYR A 359 -18.40 1.99 0.51
C TYR A 359 -18.61 3.23 -0.34
N TYR A 360 -19.04 4.32 0.29
CA TYR A 360 -19.21 5.62 -0.36
C TYR A 360 -17.90 6.06 -1.02
N ALA A 361 -16.79 6.00 -0.29
CA ALA A 361 -15.50 6.47 -0.78
C ALA A 361 -14.98 5.65 -1.95
N ILE A 362 -15.08 4.31 -1.89
CA ILE A 362 -14.67 3.43 -2.99
C ILE A 362 -15.60 3.62 -4.21
N CYS A 363 -16.91 3.63 -4.01
CA CYS A 363 -17.87 3.76 -5.12
C CYS A 363 -17.74 5.13 -5.81
N GLN A 364 -17.65 6.23 -5.05
CA GLN A 364 -17.52 7.58 -5.62
C GLN A 364 -16.18 7.76 -6.33
N ASN A 365 -15.05 7.43 -5.67
CA ASN A 365 -13.74 7.83 -6.19
C ASN A 365 -13.06 6.81 -7.10
N LEU A 366 -13.44 5.52 -7.05
CA LEU A 366 -12.73 4.47 -7.78
C LEU A 366 -13.58 3.68 -8.76
N LEU A 367 -14.89 3.49 -8.52
CA LEU A 367 -15.68 2.50 -9.29
C LEU A 367 -16.73 3.11 -10.21
N SER A 368 -17.43 4.14 -9.75
CA SER A 368 -18.58 4.70 -10.48
C SER A 368 -18.18 5.67 -11.58
N ARG A 369 -19.15 6.08 -12.39
CA ARG A 369 -18.98 7.11 -13.42
C ARG A 369 -18.59 8.49 -12.88
N PHE A 370 -18.81 8.73 -11.58
CA PHE A 370 -18.45 9.99 -10.92
C PHE A 370 -16.96 10.06 -10.56
N ALA A 371 -16.26 8.92 -10.57
CA ALA A 371 -14.83 8.86 -10.31
C ALA A 371 -14.07 9.63 -11.39
N THR A 372 -13.27 10.61 -10.96
CA THR A 372 -12.42 11.44 -11.82
C THR A 372 -10.97 11.33 -11.36
N TRP A 373 -10.06 11.02 -12.29
CA TRP A 373 -8.62 10.92 -12.03
C TRP A 373 -7.80 11.26 -13.27
N ARG A 374 -6.84 12.19 -13.14
CA ARG A 374 -5.92 12.64 -14.20
C ARG A 374 -6.63 12.98 -15.51
N GLY A 375 -7.78 13.65 -15.41
CA GLY A 375 -8.63 14.05 -16.54
C GLY A 375 -9.45 12.93 -17.19
N SER A 376 -9.40 11.70 -16.65
CA SER A 376 -10.28 10.59 -17.05
C SER A 376 -11.47 10.48 -16.10
N THR A 377 -12.60 10.01 -16.61
CA THR A 377 -13.83 9.75 -15.86
C THR A 377 -14.30 8.32 -16.07
N GLY A 378 -15.07 7.76 -15.13
CA GLY A 378 -15.65 6.41 -15.30
C GLY A 378 -15.21 5.36 -14.27
N GLY A 379 -14.19 5.66 -13.46
CA GLY A 379 -13.63 4.72 -12.49
C GLY A 379 -13.06 3.45 -13.14
N LEU A 380 -12.79 2.42 -12.35
CA LEU A 380 -12.29 1.13 -12.81
C LEU A 380 -13.30 0.35 -13.65
N LEU A 381 -14.60 0.62 -13.52
CA LEU A 381 -15.65 -0.16 -14.17
C LEU A 381 -16.24 0.55 -15.40
N HIS A 382 -15.51 1.51 -15.98
CA HIS A 382 -15.87 2.13 -17.24
C HIS A 382 -15.92 1.14 -18.41
N ASP A 383 -16.69 1.49 -19.44
CA ASP A 383 -16.83 0.74 -20.70
C ASP A 383 -17.02 -0.79 -20.49
N PRO A 384 -18.08 -1.22 -19.78
CA PRO A 384 -18.38 -2.64 -19.62
C PRO A 384 -18.68 -3.29 -20.99
N PRO A 385 -18.38 -4.59 -21.16
CA PRO A 385 -18.78 -5.36 -22.33
C PRO A 385 -20.31 -5.29 -22.58
N PRO A 386 -20.76 -5.38 -23.85
CA PRO A 386 -22.19 -5.24 -24.18
C PRO A 386 -23.12 -6.19 -23.43
N ASP A 387 -22.68 -7.43 -23.16
CA ASP A 387 -23.45 -8.42 -22.39
C ASP A 387 -23.64 -8.03 -20.91
N VAL A 388 -22.71 -7.26 -20.34
CA VAL A 388 -22.81 -6.72 -18.98
C VAL A 388 -23.56 -5.39 -18.97
N ALA A 389 -23.46 -4.60 -20.05
CA ALA A 389 -24.12 -3.31 -20.16
C ALA A 389 -25.62 -3.43 -20.47
N GLN A 390 -26.07 -4.54 -21.06
CA GLN A 390 -27.39 -4.68 -21.68
C GLN A 390 -28.57 -4.47 -20.72
N ASP A 391 -28.47 -4.95 -19.48
CA ASP A 391 -29.54 -4.87 -18.49
C ASP A 391 -29.47 -3.59 -17.63
N GLY A 392 -28.38 -2.84 -17.73
CA GLY A 392 -28.13 -1.65 -16.90
C GLY A 392 -27.93 -1.94 -15.41
N GLN A 393 -27.85 -3.20 -14.98
CA GLN A 393 -27.78 -3.58 -13.57
C GLN A 393 -26.52 -3.01 -12.91
N LEU A 394 -25.37 -3.15 -13.56
CA LEU A 394 -24.10 -2.64 -13.05
C LEU A 394 -24.14 -1.12 -12.84
N ALA A 395 -24.66 -0.39 -13.83
CA ALA A 395 -24.76 1.07 -13.77
C ALA A 395 -25.71 1.51 -12.64
N ALA A 396 -26.85 0.85 -12.47
CA ALA A 396 -27.79 1.13 -11.39
C ALA A 396 -27.18 0.89 -10.01
N LEU A 397 -26.44 -0.21 -9.83
CA LEU A 397 -25.76 -0.52 -8.57
C LEU A 397 -24.65 0.49 -8.24
N LEU A 398 -23.85 0.89 -9.23
CA LEU A 398 -22.79 1.89 -9.05
C LEU A 398 -23.35 3.28 -8.73
N ASP A 399 -24.42 3.67 -9.42
CA ASP A 399 -25.07 4.95 -9.18
C ASP A 399 -25.71 4.99 -7.79
N GLU A 400 -26.42 3.95 -7.37
CA GLU A 400 -27.00 3.88 -6.02
C GLU A 400 -25.90 3.80 -4.93
N CYS A 401 -24.77 3.12 -5.22
CA CYS A 401 -23.66 3.05 -4.29
C CYS A 401 -22.94 4.40 -4.12
N ALA A 402 -22.74 5.18 -5.17
CA ALA A 402 -22.09 6.49 -5.05
C ALA A 402 -23.09 7.58 -4.60
N ARG A 403 -24.26 7.65 -5.25
CA ARG A 403 -25.29 8.68 -5.10
C ARG A 403 -26.66 8.04 -4.83
N PRO A 404 -26.92 7.58 -3.60
CA PRO A 404 -28.14 6.86 -3.24
C PRO A 404 -29.38 7.70 -3.50
N GLN A 405 -30.38 7.11 -4.17
CA GLN A 405 -31.70 7.68 -4.38
C GLN A 405 -32.70 7.20 -3.33
N LYS A 406 -32.46 6.01 -2.77
CA LYS A 406 -33.26 5.46 -1.68
C LYS A 406 -32.54 5.74 -0.35
N ARG A 407 -33.32 6.02 0.68
CA ARG A 407 -32.78 6.20 2.04
C ARG A 407 -32.05 4.91 2.47
N PHE A 408 -30.77 5.03 2.83
CA PHE A 408 -29.89 3.91 3.17
C PHE A 408 -29.67 2.93 2.01
N GLY A 409 -29.93 3.36 0.78
CA GLY A 409 -29.79 2.53 -0.42
C GLY A 409 -28.36 2.09 -0.68
N ARG A 410 -27.37 2.90 -0.27
CA ARG A 410 -25.94 2.58 -0.46
C ARG A 410 -25.54 1.27 0.22
N PHE A 411 -26.05 1.00 1.42
CA PHE A 411 -25.74 -0.24 2.15
C PHE A 411 -26.14 -1.49 1.37
N GLN A 412 -27.36 -1.48 0.84
CA GLN A 412 -27.87 -2.60 0.05
C GLN A 412 -27.17 -2.67 -1.31
N ALA A 413 -26.99 -1.53 -1.99
CA ALA A 413 -26.29 -1.46 -3.27
C ALA A 413 -24.84 -1.94 -3.18
N ALA A 414 -24.11 -1.60 -2.11
CA ALA A 414 -22.74 -2.04 -1.90
C ALA A 414 -22.65 -3.56 -1.73
N LYS A 415 -23.60 -4.17 -1.00
CA LYS A 415 -23.71 -5.62 -0.85
C LYS A 415 -24.02 -6.30 -2.18
N GLU A 416 -25.06 -5.84 -2.88
CA GLU A 416 -25.47 -6.40 -4.18
C GLU A 416 -24.37 -6.23 -5.24
N LEU A 417 -23.68 -5.08 -5.26
CA LEU A 417 -22.55 -4.83 -6.14
C LEU A 417 -21.41 -5.83 -5.90
N ARG A 418 -21.06 -6.11 -4.63
CA ARG A 418 -20.02 -7.09 -4.30
C ARG A 418 -20.40 -8.50 -4.74
N GLU A 419 -21.66 -8.89 -4.54
CA GLU A 419 -22.20 -10.18 -5.01
C GLU A 419 -22.17 -10.27 -6.54
N TYR A 420 -22.60 -9.21 -7.23
CA TYR A 420 -22.59 -9.13 -8.69
C TYR A 420 -21.17 -9.22 -9.28
N LEU A 421 -20.21 -8.46 -8.73
CA LEU A 421 -18.81 -8.53 -9.15
C LEU A 421 -18.19 -9.91 -8.90
N THR A 422 -18.61 -10.61 -7.85
CA THR A 422 -18.19 -12.00 -7.57
C THR A 422 -18.67 -12.94 -8.67
N GLN A 423 -19.95 -12.85 -9.05
CA GLN A 423 -20.52 -13.64 -10.15
C GLN A 423 -19.79 -13.40 -11.48
N LEU A 424 -19.50 -12.13 -11.81
CA LEU A 424 -18.75 -11.79 -13.03
C LEU A 424 -17.33 -12.39 -13.01
N THR A 425 -16.65 -12.36 -11.86
CA THR A 425 -15.31 -12.93 -11.70
C THR A 425 -15.30 -14.45 -11.86
N GLU A 426 -16.31 -15.14 -11.31
CA GLU A 426 -16.49 -16.58 -11.43
C GLU A 426 -16.80 -16.99 -12.88
N GLN A 427 -17.68 -16.25 -13.56
CA GLN A 427 -17.98 -16.47 -14.97
C GLN A 427 -16.75 -16.30 -15.87
N ALA A 428 -15.96 -15.24 -15.63
CA ALA A 428 -14.70 -15.02 -16.35
C ALA A 428 -13.71 -16.18 -16.14
N SER A 429 -13.59 -16.66 -14.90
CA SER A 429 -12.74 -17.80 -14.55
C SER A 429 -13.21 -19.10 -15.22
N ALA A 430 -14.51 -19.36 -15.25
CA ALA A 430 -15.10 -20.51 -15.93
C ALA A 430 -14.86 -20.48 -17.45
N LYS A 431 -15.09 -19.32 -18.09
CA LYS A 431 -14.81 -19.11 -19.53
C LYS A 431 -13.34 -19.39 -19.86
N ARG A 432 -12.41 -18.89 -19.03
CA ARG A 432 -10.96 -19.12 -19.20
C ARG A 432 -10.58 -20.59 -19.06
N ASN A 433 -11.11 -21.28 -18.05
CA ASN A 433 -10.86 -22.71 -17.85
C ASN A 433 -11.39 -23.56 -19.02
N LEU A 434 -12.55 -23.22 -19.57
CA LEU A 434 -13.08 -23.89 -20.75
C LEU A 434 -12.20 -23.67 -21.99
N GLN A 435 -11.68 -22.45 -22.19
CA GLN A 435 -10.77 -22.14 -23.29
C GLN A 435 -9.44 -22.92 -23.18
N LEU A 436 -8.86 -22.98 -21.99
CA LEU A 436 -7.63 -23.74 -21.74
C LEU A 436 -7.83 -25.24 -21.99
N ARG A 437 -8.96 -25.82 -21.54
CA ARG A 437 -9.31 -27.22 -21.83
C ARG A 437 -9.46 -27.48 -23.33
N ARG A 438 -10.11 -26.58 -24.06
CA ARG A 438 -10.25 -26.68 -25.53
C ARG A 438 -8.91 -26.56 -26.24
N ALA A 439 -8.02 -25.66 -25.79
CA ALA A 439 -6.68 -25.52 -26.34
C ALA A 439 -5.83 -26.77 -26.09
N ALA A 440 -5.89 -27.34 -24.87
CA ALA A 440 -5.21 -28.59 -24.54
C ALA A 440 -5.74 -29.77 -25.37
N ALA A 441 -7.06 -29.87 -25.57
CA ALA A 441 -7.66 -30.91 -26.41
C ALA A 441 -7.23 -30.80 -27.88
N ARG A 442 -7.14 -29.57 -28.42
CA ARG A 442 -6.62 -29.33 -29.79
C ARG A 442 -5.14 -29.67 -29.91
N ALA A 443 -4.33 -29.29 -28.92
CA ALA A 443 -2.91 -29.64 -28.88
C ALA A 443 -2.73 -31.17 -28.86
N HIS A 444 -3.48 -31.88 -28.03
CA HIS A 444 -3.44 -33.34 -27.96
C HIS A 444 -3.86 -34.00 -29.28
N HIS A 445 -4.88 -33.47 -29.98
CA HIS A 445 -5.28 -33.98 -31.30
C HIS A 445 -4.18 -33.80 -32.36
N HIS A 446 -3.45 -32.68 -32.33
CA HIS A 446 -2.30 -32.45 -33.23
C HIS A 446 -1.11 -33.37 -32.93
N THR A 447 -0.84 -33.71 -31.66
CA THR A 447 0.24 -34.67 -31.31
C THR A 447 -0.11 -36.12 -31.71
N THR A 448 -1.38 -36.51 -31.62
CA THR A 448 -1.84 -37.84 -32.09
C THR A 448 -1.87 -37.96 -33.61
N ALA A 449 -2.16 -36.87 -34.34
CA ALA A 449 -2.10 -36.86 -35.80
C ALA A 449 -0.65 -36.93 -36.33
N ALA A 450 0.30 -36.27 -35.65
CA ALA A 450 1.72 -36.31 -36.00
C ALA A 450 2.39 -37.66 -35.70
N SER A 451 1.82 -38.48 -34.79
CA SER A 451 2.31 -39.84 -34.50
C SER A 451 1.71 -40.91 -35.41
N SER A 452 0.54 -40.67 -36.03
CA SER A 452 -0.03 -41.57 -37.04
C SER A 452 0.58 -41.43 -38.44
N GLU A 453 1.30 -40.34 -38.73
CA GLU A 453 2.05 -40.16 -39.99
C GLU A 453 3.46 -40.80 -39.99
N ARG A 454 3.88 -41.45 -38.90
CA ARG A 454 5.21 -42.09 -38.77
C ARG A 454 5.19 -43.62 -38.69
N GLN A 455 4.12 -44.26 -39.17
CA GLN A 455 4.00 -45.73 -39.27
C GLN A 455 3.54 -46.17 -40.66
N ILE A 456 4.35 -45.94 -41.70
CA ILE A 456 4.29 -46.72 -42.95
C ILE A 456 5.71 -46.93 -43.46
N SER A 457 6.29 -48.11 -43.16
CA SER A 457 7.02 -49.00 -44.10
C SER A 457 7.89 -50.00 -43.32
N PRO A 458 7.76 -51.32 -43.57
CA PRO A 458 8.62 -52.36 -43.03
C PRO A 458 9.72 -52.70 -44.03
N GLU A 459 10.97 -52.75 -43.60
CA GLU A 459 11.96 -53.59 -44.26
C GLU A 459 13.00 -54.06 -43.24
N SER A 460 13.09 -55.37 -43.12
CA SER A 460 14.18 -56.09 -42.45
C SER A 460 15.28 -56.33 -43.47
N PRO A 461 16.53 -56.46 -43.03
CA PRO A 461 17.11 -57.79 -43.14
C PRO A 461 17.92 -58.24 -41.92
N SER A 462 18.12 -59.55 -41.94
CA SER A 462 18.64 -60.47 -40.95
C SER A 462 20.15 -60.41 -40.66
N LEU A 463 20.47 -60.90 -39.45
CA LEU A 463 21.63 -61.74 -39.04
C LEU A 463 23.04 -61.11 -38.94
N SER A 464 23.55 -61.02 -37.71
CA SER A 464 24.53 -61.99 -37.18
C SER A 464 24.74 -61.81 -35.68
N ALA A 465 24.95 -62.94 -34.99
CA ALA A 465 25.09 -63.05 -33.54
C ALA A 465 26.56 -63.02 -33.11
N THR A 466 26.86 -62.45 -31.94
CA THR A 466 27.92 -62.96 -31.05
C THR A 466 27.63 -62.58 -29.59
N THR A 467 27.93 -63.54 -28.72
CA THR A 467 27.61 -63.78 -27.30
C THR A 467 28.44 -63.00 -26.27
N CYS A 468 28.04 -63.21 -24.99
CA CYS A 468 28.75 -63.04 -23.70
C CYS A 468 28.53 -61.70 -22.97
N SER A 469 28.35 -61.61 -21.65
CA SER A 469 28.14 -62.54 -20.54
C SER A 469 27.87 -61.68 -19.28
N GLU A 470 27.30 -62.31 -18.25
CA GLU A 470 27.01 -61.76 -16.92
C GLU A 470 28.21 -61.10 -16.22
N SER A 471 27.93 -60.12 -15.34
CA SER A 471 28.61 -60.04 -14.04
C SER A 471 27.79 -59.23 -13.02
N GLU A 472 27.71 -59.82 -11.84
CA GLU A 472 26.95 -59.50 -10.64
C GLU A 472 27.38 -58.22 -9.88
N SER A 473 26.46 -57.81 -8.99
CA SER A 473 26.69 -57.30 -7.62
C SER A 473 27.25 -55.88 -7.41
N VAL A 474 26.56 -55.07 -6.60
CA VAL A 474 26.76 -55.01 -5.13
C VAL A 474 25.70 -54.07 -4.50
N GLU A 475 25.07 -54.57 -3.44
CA GLU A 475 24.15 -53.89 -2.52
C GLU A 475 24.83 -52.81 -1.65
N HIS A 476 24.05 -51.85 -1.15
CA HIS A 476 23.94 -51.43 0.27
C HIS A 476 23.03 -50.17 0.33
N LEU A 477 21.80 -50.27 0.90
CA LEU A 477 21.42 -49.89 2.29
C LEU A 477 21.60 -48.37 2.57
N PHE A 478 20.61 -47.57 2.97
CA PHE A 478 19.60 -47.75 4.01
C PHE A 478 18.36 -46.84 3.82
N SER A 479 17.22 -47.39 4.21
CA SER A 479 15.96 -46.75 4.57
C SER A 479 16.10 -45.81 5.79
N LEU A 480 15.25 -44.78 5.89
CA LEU A 480 14.48 -44.48 7.11
C LEU A 480 13.31 -43.53 6.81
N SER A 481 12.12 -44.12 6.72
CA SER A 481 10.80 -43.52 6.97
C SER A 481 10.62 -43.18 8.45
N SER A 482 9.77 -42.20 8.78
CA SER A 482 8.79 -42.29 9.88
C SER A 482 7.80 -41.10 9.89
N CYS A 483 6.55 -41.39 9.54
CA CYS A 483 5.37 -40.73 10.09
C CYS A 483 5.07 -41.33 11.46
N SER A 484 4.45 -40.59 12.39
CA SER A 484 3.29 -41.08 13.17
C SER A 484 2.58 -40.00 14.00
N ASN A 485 1.29 -40.30 14.15
CA ASN A 485 0.14 -39.57 14.69
C ASN A 485 -0.04 -39.63 16.22
N TYR A 486 -0.87 -38.70 16.73
CA TYR A 486 -1.84 -38.77 17.86
C TYR A 486 -1.38 -38.97 19.32
N SER A 487 -1.78 -38.04 20.22
CA SER A 487 -2.90 -38.25 21.18
C SER A 487 -2.96 -37.18 22.28
N THR A 488 -4.20 -36.81 22.62
CA THR A 488 -4.73 -36.10 23.79
C THR A 488 -4.41 -36.74 25.15
N SER A 489 -4.28 -35.92 26.21
CA SER A 489 -4.92 -36.14 27.53
C SER A 489 -4.80 -34.92 28.45
N GLU A 490 -5.90 -34.63 29.15
CA GLU A 490 -6.04 -33.71 30.29
C GLU A 490 -5.18 -34.12 31.52
N ILE A 491 -4.98 -33.16 32.44
CA ILE A 491 -5.30 -33.21 33.90
C ILE A 491 -4.33 -32.32 34.73
N SER A 492 -4.94 -31.34 35.41
CA SER A 492 -4.66 -30.78 36.75
C SER A 492 -3.23 -30.78 37.32
N LYS A 493 -2.73 -29.57 37.59
CA LYS A 493 -2.50 -29.04 38.95
C LYS A 493 -2.41 -27.51 38.93
#